data_AF-A0A7W1KGQ8-F1
#
_entry.id   AF-A0A7W1KGQ8-F1
#
_cell.length_a   1.000
_cell.length_b   1.000
_cell.length_c   1.000
_cell.angle_alpha   90.00
_cell.angle_beta   90.00
_cell.angle_gamma   90.00
#
_symmetry.space_group_name_H-M   'P 1'
#
loop_
_entity.id
_entity.type
_entity.pdbx_description
1 polymer ?
#
loop_
_entity_poly.entity_id
_entity_poly.type
_entity_poly.pdbx_seq_one_letter_code
_entity_poly.pdbx_strand_id
1 'polypeptide(L)'
;MYKNNYSRSPRRTTTRSYGSSNRQSSKNARQNIHPSRFVKEANPAQTADYTSDNNFADFAIHPLIKSNIAYKGYKVPSEIQDKTIPLGLLGNDVVGIANTGTGKTAAFAVPILNKLLHHKTEQALIIAPTRELAIQIEDQCKKLAKNSGLYGALLIGGLSIGRQISSLRAGATIIIGTPGRIKDHLKQGTLDLGKCKMVVLDEVDRMLDMGFINDVRFILDTLPEQRQSFFFSATMSPEINRLIQTFTVNPVTVDVKAGDTSDNVHQDIIPYETKQERLDLLHDLLIKDDVKKTLIFGETKYGTERLGQELKTRGFSVDSLHGGKSQSQRQRTMDNFRQGATNILVATDVAARGIDVIDITHVVNFDLPHTYDDYTHRIGRAGRAGNIGHALTFVPTRP
;
A
#
# COMPACT_ATOMS: atom_id res chain seq x y z
N MET A 1 -66.62 48.37 40.29
CA MET A 1 -65.76 47.17 40.51
C MET A 1 -65.43 46.57 39.14
N TYR A 2 -64.15 46.56 38.80
CA TYR A 2 -63.60 46.35 37.47
C TYR A 2 -63.90 44.96 36.87
N LYS A 3 -64.44 44.92 35.64
CA LYS A 3 -64.44 43.75 34.76
C LYS A 3 -63.43 43.99 33.64
N ASN A 4 -62.28 43.32 33.72
CA ASN A 4 -61.26 43.33 32.66
C ASN A 4 -61.63 42.30 31.57
N ASN A 5 -61.89 42.80 30.37
CA ASN A 5 -61.92 42.01 29.14
C ASN A 5 -60.50 41.99 28.54
N TYR A 6 -59.85 40.83 28.55
CA TYR A 6 -58.65 40.58 27.73
C TYR A 6 -58.99 39.55 26.65
N SER A 7 -59.06 40.03 25.41
CA SER A 7 -59.09 39.21 24.20
C SER A 7 -57.75 38.49 24.03
N ARG A 8 -57.81 37.17 23.81
CA ARG A 8 -56.65 36.32 23.51
C ARG A 8 -56.32 36.40 22.02
N SER A 9 -55.16 36.97 21.69
CA SER A 9 -54.50 36.74 20.39
C SER A 9 -53.78 35.38 20.40
N PRO A 10 -53.84 34.59 19.31
CA PRO A 10 -53.17 33.29 19.28
C PRO A 10 -51.64 33.46 19.11
N ARG A 11 -50.88 32.89 20.05
CA ARG A 11 -49.43 32.70 19.95
C ARG A 11 -49.12 31.76 18.77
N ARG A 12 -48.52 32.29 17.72
CA ARG A 12 -47.80 31.52 16.69
C ARG A 12 -46.63 30.80 17.36
N THR A 13 -46.73 29.49 17.52
CA THR A 13 -45.60 28.60 17.82
C THR A 13 -44.76 28.46 16.54
N THR A 14 -43.59 29.09 16.52
CA THR A 14 -42.57 28.85 15.50
C THR A 14 -41.89 27.51 15.80
N THR A 15 -42.37 26.44 15.17
CA THR A 15 -41.64 25.18 15.09
C THR A 15 -40.36 25.40 14.30
N ARG A 16 -39.22 25.50 14.99
CA ARG A 16 -37.89 25.38 14.38
C ARG A 16 -37.75 23.97 13.83
N SER A 17 -37.96 23.82 12.53
CA SER A 17 -37.54 22.65 11.77
C SER A 17 -36.02 22.53 11.86
N TYR A 18 -35.54 21.58 12.65
CA TYR A 18 -34.17 21.09 12.54
C TYR A 18 -34.09 20.35 11.21
N GLY A 19 -33.58 21.04 10.19
CA GLY A 19 -33.16 20.41 8.95
C GLY A 19 -32.12 19.36 9.28
N SER A 20 -32.53 18.09 9.22
CA SER A 20 -31.63 16.94 9.18
C SER A 20 -30.74 17.12 7.95
N SER A 21 -29.54 17.65 8.17
CA SER A 21 -28.48 17.65 7.17
C SER A 21 -28.22 16.19 6.83
N ASN A 22 -28.63 15.82 5.63
CA ASN A 22 -28.45 14.51 5.05
C ASN A 22 -26.95 14.30 4.87
N ARG A 23 -26.29 13.77 5.91
CA ARG A 23 -24.88 13.35 5.85
C ARG A 23 -24.80 12.27 4.78
N GLN A 24 -24.12 12.60 3.69
CA GLN A 24 -23.71 11.68 2.63
C GLN A 24 -23.06 10.44 3.23
N SER A 25 -23.86 9.37 3.31
CA SER A 25 -23.48 8.02 3.69
C SER A 25 -23.42 7.15 2.43
N SER A 26 -22.61 7.53 1.44
CA SER A 26 -22.55 6.77 0.17
C SER A 26 -21.18 6.18 -0.18
N LYS A 27 -20.20 6.18 0.74
CA LYS A 27 -18.86 5.62 0.45
C LYS A 27 -18.70 4.12 0.73
N ASN A 28 -19.71 3.43 1.29
CA ASN A 28 -19.65 2.00 1.59
C ASN A 28 -20.76 1.17 0.90
N ALA A 29 -21.36 1.68 -0.18
CA ALA A 29 -22.35 0.90 -0.93
C ALA A 29 -21.63 -0.24 -1.68
N ARG A 30 -21.96 -1.49 -1.35
CA ARG A 30 -21.46 -2.68 -2.06
C ARG A 30 -21.91 -2.59 -3.52
N GLN A 31 -20.96 -2.63 -4.44
CA GLN A 31 -21.27 -2.73 -5.85
C GLN A 31 -21.88 -4.10 -6.14
N ASN A 32 -22.96 -4.15 -6.91
CA ASN A 32 -23.46 -5.41 -7.44
C ASN A 32 -22.54 -5.85 -8.60
N ILE A 33 -21.68 -6.84 -8.35
CA ILE A 33 -20.70 -7.35 -9.31
C ILE A 33 -21.22 -8.69 -9.84
N HIS A 34 -21.48 -8.76 -11.14
CA HIS A 34 -21.94 -10.00 -11.77
C HIS A 34 -20.86 -11.09 -11.71
N PRO A 35 -21.18 -12.36 -11.36
CA PRO A 35 -20.18 -13.43 -11.20
C PRO A 35 -19.27 -13.67 -12.41
N SER A 36 -19.76 -13.41 -13.62
CA SER A 36 -18.96 -13.51 -14.85
C SER A 36 -17.75 -12.58 -14.88
N ARG A 37 -17.70 -11.53 -14.04
CA ARG A 37 -16.54 -10.66 -13.90
C ARG A 37 -15.41 -11.27 -13.06
N PHE A 38 -15.64 -12.42 -12.46
CA PHE A 38 -14.63 -13.18 -11.72
C PHE A 38 -14.09 -14.37 -12.54
N VAL A 39 -14.47 -14.48 -13.81
CA VAL A 39 -14.01 -15.56 -14.71
C VAL A 39 -13.20 -14.94 -15.84
N LYS A 40 -11.92 -15.30 -15.91
CA LYS A 40 -10.99 -14.83 -16.94
C LYS A 40 -9.77 -15.75 -17.00
N GLU A 41 -9.46 -16.25 -18.19
CA GLU A 41 -8.21 -16.97 -18.42
C GLU A 41 -7.00 -16.04 -18.26
N ALA A 42 -5.90 -16.57 -17.69
CA ALA A 42 -4.64 -15.84 -17.66
C ALA A 42 -4.19 -15.61 -19.11
N ASN A 43 -4.02 -14.35 -19.48
CA ASN A 43 -3.45 -13.95 -20.75
C ASN A 43 -2.28 -13.03 -20.45
N PRO A 44 -1.16 -13.59 -19.95
CA PRO A 44 0.00 -12.77 -19.62
C PRO A 44 0.41 -12.01 -20.87
N ALA A 45 0.36 -10.68 -20.78
CA ALA A 45 0.90 -9.84 -21.84
C ALA A 45 2.34 -10.30 -22.10
N GLN A 46 2.71 -10.52 -23.36
CA GLN A 46 4.11 -10.69 -23.71
C GLN A 46 4.83 -9.40 -23.29
N THR A 47 5.46 -9.43 -22.11
CA THR A 47 6.43 -8.41 -21.74
C THR A 47 7.48 -8.46 -22.84
N ALA A 48 7.57 -7.41 -23.64
CA ALA A 48 8.73 -7.22 -24.50
C ALA A 48 9.96 -7.41 -23.60
N ASP A 49 10.86 -8.31 -23.96
CA ASP A 49 12.05 -8.59 -23.18
C ASP A 49 12.84 -7.29 -23.02
N TYR A 50 12.69 -6.64 -21.86
CA TYR A 50 13.41 -5.42 -21.58
C TYR A 50 14.89 -5.77 -21.41
N THR A 51 15.71 -5.26 -22.32
CA THR A 51 17.17 -5.30 -22.17
C THR A 51 17.60 -4.01 -21.51
N SER A 52 18.27 -4.12 -20.36
CA SER A 52 18.76 -2.96 -19.64
C SER A 52 19.83 -2.23 -20.43
N ASP A 53 19.74 -0.91 -20.47
CA ASP A 53 20.74 -0.03 -21.09
C ASP A 53 21.97 0.13 -20.18
N ASN A 54 21.79 -0.05 -18.87
CA ASN A 54 22.85 0.09 -17.87
C ASN A 54 22.94 -1.12 -16.94
N ASN A 55 24.11 -1.33 -16.32
CA ASN A 55 24.23 -2.05 -15.06
C ASN A 55 24.19 -1.08 -13.88
N PHE A 56 23.88 -1.58 -12.68
CA PHE A 56 23.98 -0.75 -11.47
C PHE A 56 25.38 -0.16 -11.24
N ALA A 57 26.41 -0.85 -11.73
CA ALA A 57 27.79 -0.39 -11.66
C ALA A 57 28.05 0.86 -12.50
N ASP A 58 27.24 1.10 -13.53
CA ASP A 58 27.42 2.16 -14.52
C ASP A 58 26.84 3.50 -14.02
N PHE A 59 25.87 3.47 -13.10
CA PHE A 59 25.33 4.69 -12.50
C PHE A 59 26.39 5.51 -11.76
N ALA A 60 26.37 6.83 -11.92
CA ALA A 60 27.26 7.76 -11.23
C ALA A 60 26.83 7.98 -9.76
N ILE A 61 26.94 6.94 -8.93
CA ILE A 61 26.57 6.93 -7.52
C ILE A 61 27.76 6.64 -6.61
N HIS A 62 27.64 7.05 -5.34
CA HIS A 62 28.67 6.91 -4.33
C HIS A 62 29.14 5.43 -4.20
N PRO A 63 30.46 5.16 -4.12
CA PRO A 63 31.01 3.80 -4.11
C PRO A 63 30.44 2.88 -3.03
N LEU A 64 30.15 3.43 -1.85
CA LEU A 64 29.48 2.72 -0.76
C LEU A 64 28.08 2.18 -1.16
N ILE A 65 27.31 2.97 -1.90
CA ILE A 65 25.98 2.53 -2.36
C ILE A 65 26.14 1.45 -3.43
N LYS A 66 27.09 1.59 -4.36
CA LYS A 66 27.41 0.54 -5.35
C LYS A 66 27.77 -0.78 -4.68
N SER A 67 28.65 -0.75 -3.67
CA SER A 67 29.07 -1.97 -2.98
C SER A 67 27.91 -2.63 -2.22
N ASN A 68 27.03 -1.84 -1.60
CA ASN A 68 25.84 -2.36 -0.93
C ASN A 68 24.81 -2.94 -1.93
N ILE A 69 24.63 -2.33 -3.10
CA ILE A 69 23.80 -2.85 -4.19
C ILE A 69 24.35 -4.21 -4.67
N ALA A 70 25.65 -4.27 -4.93
CA ALA A 70 26.32 -5.51 -5.35
C ALA A 70 26.24 -6.61 -4.28
N TYR A 71 26.41 -6.27 -3.00
CA TYR A 71 26.26 -7.20 -1.88
C TYR A 71 24.85 -7.80 -1.79
N LYS A 72 23.82 -7.04 -2.17
CA LYS A 72 22.44 -7.55 -2.28
C LYS A 72 22.21 -8.43 -3.51
N GLY A 73 23.18 -8.55 -4.40
CA GLY A 73 23.08 -9.33 -5.63
C GLY A 73 22.39 -8.60 -6.79
N TYR A 74 22.16 -7.29 -6.67
CA TYR A 74 21.58 -6.50 -7.76
C TYR A 74 22.66 -6.19 -8.80
N LYS A 75 22.52 -6.78 -9.99
CA LYS A 75 23.45 -6.58 -11.12
C LYS A 75 22.85 -5.67 -12.18
N VAL A 76 21.72 -6.11 -12.71
CA VAL A 76 20.96 -5.44 -13.77
C VAL A 76 19.75 -4.74 -13.13
N PRO A 77 19.56 -3.43 -13.37
CA PRO A 77 18.37 -2.72 -12.93
C PRO A 77 17.13 -3.19 -13.68
N SER A 78 15.96 -3.13 -13.04
CA SER A 78 14.69 -3.29 -13.74
C SER A 78 14.40 -2.07 -14.61
N GLU A 79 13.48 -2.18 -15.57
CA GLU A 79 13.14 -1.08 -16.49
C GLU A 79 12.78 0.23 -15.77
N ILE A 80 12.00 0.15 -14.68
CA ILE A 80 11.68 1.34 -13.88
C ILE A 80 12.94 1.92 -13.23
N GLN A 81 13.85 1.08 -12.74
CA GLN A 81 15.09 1.53 -12.09
C GLN A 81 16.03 2.17 -13.12
N ASP A 82 16.20 1.54 -14.28
CA ASP A 82 17.12 1.98 -15.31
C ASP A 82 16.73 3.34 -15.88
N LYS A 83 15.43 3.54 -16.11
CA LYS A 83 14.90 4.81 -16.62
C LYS A 83 14.82 5.91 -15.56
N THR A 84 14.56 5.59 -14.29
CA THR A 84 14.32 6.62 -13.26
C THR A 84 15.54 7.00 -12.43
N ILE A 85 16.49 6.08 -12.19
CA ILE A 85 17.67 6.38 -11.36
C ILE A 85 18.49 7.53 -11.97
N PRO A 86 18.85 7.53 -13.28
CA PRO A 86 19.59 8.63 -13.88
C PRO A 86 18.86 9.98 -13.75
N LEU A 87 17.55 10.00 -13.98
CA LEU A 87 16.72 11.20 -13.85
C LEU A 87 16.73 11.75 -12.42
N GLY A 88 16.62 10.85 -11.44
CA GLY A 88 16.70 11.19 -10.01
C GLY A 88 18.09 11.72 -9.62
N LEU A 89 19.16 11.16 -10.17
CA LEU A 89 20.53 11.63 -9.91
C LEU A 89 20.80 13.02 -10.49
N LEU A 90 20.14 13.37 -11.60
CA LEU A 90 20.18 14.71 -12.19
C LEU A 90 19.36 15.75 -11.42
N GLY A 91 18.62 15.34 -10.38
CA GLY A 91 17.83 16.25 -9.55
C GLY A 91 16.44 16.56 -10.08
N ASN A 92 15.97 15.86 -11.12
CA ASN A 92 14.61 16.05 -11.65
C ASN A 92 13.56 15.53 -10.67
N ASP A 93 12.38 16.15 -10.70
CA ASP A 93 11.18 15.51 -10.18
C ASP A 93 10.80 14.32 -11.08
N VAL A 94 10.43 13.19 -10.47
CA VAL A 94 10.19 11.93 -11.20
C VAL A 94 8.82 11.38 -10.86
N VAL A 95 8.07 11.02 -11.90
CA VAL A 95 6.82 10.27 -11.78
C VAL A 95 7.06 8.88 -12.37
N GLY A 96 7.03 7.84 -11.53
CA GLY A 96 7.22 6.45 -11.95
C GLY A 96 5.91 5.67 -11.93
N ILE A 97 5.46 5.21 -13.10
CA ILE A 97 4.29 4.35 -13.26
C ILE A 97 4.77 2.93 -13.52
N ALA A 98 4.57 2.04 -12.54
CA ALA A 98 4.95 0.64 -12.66
C ALA A 98 4.15 -0.26 -11.70
N ASN A 99 3.98 -1.52 -12.10
CA ASN A 99 3.35 -2.54 -11.28
C ASN A 99 4.13 -2.80 -9.97
N THR A 100 3.47 -3.35 -8.95
CA THR A 100 4.13 -3.70 -7.69
C THR A 100 5.17 -4.81 -7.89
N GLY A 101 6.25 -4.79 -7.10
CA GLY A 101 7.32 -5.80 -7.22
C GLY A 101 8.32 -5.54 -8.36
N THR A 102 8.18 -4.46 -9.13
CA THR A 102 9.12 -4.06 -10.20
C THR A 102 10.38 -3.36 -9.67
N GLY A 103 10.54 -3.24 -8.35
CA GLY A 103 11.74 -2.65 -7.75
C GLY A 103 11.71 -1.12 -7.57
N LYS A 104 10.53 -0.50 -7.56
CA LYS A 104 10.31 0.95 -7.31
C LYS A 104 11.05 1.50 -6.09
N THR A 105 11.13 0.72 -5.01
CA THR A 105 11.84 1.15 -3.79
C THR A 105 13.31 1.48 -4.04
N ALA A 106 14.04 0.65 -4.79
CA ALA A 106 15.42 0.95 -5.14
C ALA A 106 15.52 2.12 -6.11
N ALA A 107 14.54 2.28 -7.00
CA ALA A 107 14.48 3.33 -8.00
C ALA A 107 14.53 4.75 -7.38
N PHE A 108 13.82 4.98 -6.27
CA PHE A 108 13.95 6.24 -5.52
C PHE A 108 15.01 6.20 -4.42
N ALA A 109 15.24 5.06 -3.76
CA ALA A 109 16.16 5.01 -2.63
C ALA A 109 17.61 5.27 -3.05
N VAL A 110 18.03 4.77 -4.21
CA VAL A 110 19.40 4.95 -4.72
C VAL A 110 19.76 6.43 -4.92
N PRO A 111 19.01 7.23 -5.71
CA PRO A 111 19.33 8.65 -5.87
C PRO A 111 19.24 9.44 -4.55
N ILE A 112 18.27 9.12 -3.69
CA ILE A 112 18.13 9.79 -2.38
C ILE A 112 19.34 9.54 -1.49
N LEU A 113 19.72 8.27 -1.32
CA LEU A 113 20.87 7.90 -0.48
C LEU A 113 22.17 8.48 -1.03
N ASN A 114 22.31 8.50 -2.37
CA ASN A 114 23.45 9.15 -3.02
C ASN A 114 23.51 10.64 -2.66
N LYS A 115 22.41 11.38 -2.75
CA LYS A 115 22.38 12.80 -2.42
C LYS A 115 22.67 13.06 -0.94
N LEU A 116 22.05 12.30 -0.03
CA LEU A 116 22.27 12.45 1.42
C LEU A 116 23.71 12.17 1.86
N LEU A 117 24.43 11.29 1.17
CA LEU A 117 25.85 11.05 1.42
C LEU A 117 26.73 12.27 1.08
N HIS A 118 26.36 13.04 0.06
CA HIS A 118 27.05 14.27 -0.34
C HIS A 118 26.56 15.49 0.47
N HIS A 119 25.31 15.47 0.95
CA HIS A 119 24.66 16.56 1.67
C HIS A 119 24.07 16.09 3.00
N LYS A 120 24.94 15.82 3.99
CA LYS A 120 24.57 15.21 5.28
C LYS A 120 23.64 16.05 6.17
N THR A 121 23.44 17.33 5.85
CA THR A 121 22.52 18.22 6.57
C THR A 121 21.10 18.18 6.03
N GLU A 122 20.90 17.62 4.83
CA GLU A 122 19.59 17.46 4.21
C GLU A 122 18.85 16.24 4.74
N GLN A 123 17.53 16.26 4.62
CA GLN A 123 16.65 15.15 4.97
C GLN A 123 15.82 14.72 3.76
N ALA A 124 15.39 13.46 3.77
CA ALA A 124 14.40 12.92 2.86
C ALA A 124 13.17 12.41 3.62
N LEU A 125 11.99 12.67 3.07
CA LEU A 125 10.72 12.14 3.56
C LEU A 125 10.17 11.11 2.59
N ILE A 126 9.88 9.90 3.06
CA ILE A 126 9.24 8.84 2.27
C ILE A 126 7.90 8.50 2.91
N ILE A 127 6.83 8.71 2.15
CA ILE A 127 5.45 8.45 2.56
C ILE A 127 4.99 7.16 1.90
N ALA A 128 4.49 6.21 2.71
CA ALA A 128 3.91 4.96 2.25
C ALA A 128 2.50 4.77 2.82
N PRO A 129 1.55 4.18 2.08
CA PRO A 129 0.15 4.04 2.53
C PRO A 129 -0.02 3.15 3.76
N THR A 130 0.86 2.15 3.95
CA THR A 130 0.72 1.16 5.01
C THR A 130 1.98 1.06 5.87
N ARG A 131 1.78 0.56 7.10
CA ARG A 131 2.85 0.37 8.07
C ARG A 131 3.83 -0.68 7.59
N GLU A 132 3.32 -1.74 6.99
CA GLU A 132 4.10 -2.85 6.47
C GLU A 132 5.00 -2.39 5.31
N LEU A 133 4.47 -1.59 4.38
CA LEU A 133 5.28 -1.03 3.29
C LEU A 133 6.33 -0.04 3.82
N ALA A 134 5.99 0.82 4.78
CA ALA A 134 6.96 1.72 5.41
C ALA A 134 8.11 0.95 6.07
N ILE A 135 7.83 -0.17 6.76
CA ILE A 135 8.86 -1.06 7.33
C ILE A 135 9.73 -1.68 6.24
N GLN A 136 9.13 -2.11 5.13
CA GLN A 136 9.87 -2.69 4.00
C GLN A 136 10.80 -1.66 3.37
N ILE A 137 10.32 -0.45 3.13
CA ILE A 137 11.14 0.66 2.61
C ILE A 137 12.29 0.95 3.59
N GLU A 138 12.03 1.00 4.90
CA GLU A 138 13.06 1.22 5.91
C GLU A 138 14.15 0.14 5.88
N ASP A 139 13.77 -1.13 5.80
CA ASP A 139 14.72 -2.25 5.69
C ASP A 139 15.54 -2.17 4.39
N GLN A 140 14.91 -1.85 3.26
CA GLN A 140 15.61 -1.66 1.99
C GLN A 140 16.60 -0.49 2.05
N CYS A 141 16.19 0.66 2.58
CA CYS A 141 17.05 1.82 2.78
C CYS A 141 18.22 1.50 3.72
N LYS A 142 17.99 0.80 4.85
CA LYS A 142 19.06 0.39 5.78
C LYS A 142 20.10 -0.50 5.11
N LYS A 143 19.66 -1.45 4.29
CA LYS A 143 20.56 -2.35 3.55
C LYS A 143 21.38 -1.60 2.50
N LEU A 144 20.76 -0.69 1.74
CA LEU A 144 21.44 0.13 0.74
C LEU A 144 22.38 1.17 1.35
N ALA A 145 22.03 1.69 2.53
CA ALA A 145 22.78 2.69 3.28
C ALA A 145 23.73 2.08 4.32
N LYS A 146 23.97 0.76 4.29
CA LYS A 146 24.82 0.09 5.28
C LYS A 146 26.20 0.76 5.33
N ASN A 147 26.67 1.05 6.55
CA ASN A 147 27.94 1.74 6.82
C ASN A 147 28.05 3.19 6.28
N SER A 148 26.93 3.84 5.95
CA SER A 148 26.92 5.23 5.45
C SER A 148 26.98 6.29 6.56
N GLY A 149 26.61 5.92 7.78
CA GLY A 149 26.34 6.87 8.86
C GLY A 149 25.00 7.61 8.72
N LEU A 150 24.21 7.34 7.67
CA LEU A 150 22.84 7.86 7.55
C LEU A 150 21.94 7.16 8.57
N TYR A 151 21.08 7.96 9.21
CA TYR A 151 20.19 7.49 10.27
C TYR A 151 18.72 7.71 9.89
N GLY A 152 17.87 6.75 10.25
CA GLY A 152 16.46 6.73 9.86
C GLY A 152 15.49 6.89 11.03
N ALA A 153 14.31 7.46 10.76
CA ALA A 153 13.17 7.46 11.67
C ALA A 153 11.94 6.85 10.98
N LEU A 154 11.38 5.80 11.58
CA LEU A 154 10.17 5.13 11.10
C LEU A 154 8.92 5.62 11.87
N LEU A 155 8.10 6.42 11.21
CA LEU A 155 6.91 7.08 11.76
C LEU A 155 5.64 6.32 11.37
N ILE A 156 5.33 5.27 12.13
CA ILE A 156 4.12 4.45 11.92
C ILE A 156 3.31 4.31 13.21
N GLY A 157 2.00 4.15 13.05
CA GLY A 157 1.11 3.85 14.17
C GLY A 157 1.37 2.45 14.77
N GLY A 158 0.94 2.23 16.01
CA GLY A 158 1.13 0.94 16.70
C GLY A 158 2.54 0.71 17.26
N LEU A 159 3.50 1.59 16.98
CA LEU A 159 4.80 1.65 17.65
C LEU A 159 4.83 2.80 18.69
N SER A 160 5.75 2.70 19.65
CA SER A 160 5.94 3.73 20.69
C SER A 160 6.26 5.10 20.06
N ILE A 161 5.45 6.12 20.40
CA ILE A 161 5.71 7.50 20.00
C ILE A 161 7.05 8.01 20.55
N GLY A 162 7.41 7.60 21.78
CA GLY A 162 8.66 8.04 22.42
C GLY A 162 9.90 7.62 21.65
N ARG A 163 9.92 6.38 21.10
CA ARG A 163 11.01 5.93 20.23
C ARG A 163 11.09 6.73 18.94
N GLN A 164 9.94 7.05 18.34
CA GLN A 164 9.86 7.88 17.13
C GLN A 164 10.43 9.28 17.39
N ILE A 165 10.02 9.93 18.49
CA ILE A 165 10.55 11.23 18.92
C ILE A 165 12.05 11.15 19.18
N SER A 166 12.52 10.09 19.84
CA SER A 166 13.95 9.88 20.10
C SER A 166 14.75 9.79 18.81
N SER A 167 14.27 9.04 17.81
CA SER A 167 14.93 8.95 16.50
C SER A 167 14.94 10.28 15.76
N LEU A 168 13.87 11.07 15.84
CA LEU A 168 13.83 12.40 15.24
C LEU A 168 14.84 13.36 15.92
N ARG A 169 14.89 13.35 17.26
CA ARG A 169 15.85 14.16 18.04
C ARG A 169 17.31 13.78 17.81
N ALA A 170 17.56 12.51 17.48
CA ALA A 170 18.88 12.03 17.10
C ALA A 170 19.34 12.51 15.70
N GLY A 171 18.51 13.29 14.99
CA GLY A 171 18.88 13.89 13.70
C GLY A 171 18.73 12.93 12.52
N ALA A 172 17.64 12.16 12.46
CA ALA A 172 17.36 11.28 11.33
C ALA A 172 17.41 12.02 9.98
N THR A 173 18.23 11.53 9.05
CA THR A 173 18.36 12.04 7.69
C THR A 173 17.32 11.44 6.75
N ILE A 174 16.76 10.28 7.10
CA ILE A 174 15.73 9.59 6.32
C ILE A 174 14.51 9.37 7.21
N ILE A 175 13.39 10.00 6.86
CA ILE A 175 12.14 9.89 7.60
C ILE A 175 11.18 9.08 6.73
N ILE A 176 10.69 7.95 7.25
CA ILE A 176 9.80 7.05 6.51
C ILE A 176 8.54 6.88 7.34
N GLY A 177 7.34 6.98 6.77
CA GLY A 177 6.14 6.81 7.57
C GLY A 177 4.83 6.75 6.80
N THR A 178 3.77 6.51 7.57
CA THR A 178 2.38 6.55 7.07
C THR A 178 1.78 7.95 7.22
N PRO A 179 0.93 8.41 6.29
CA PRO A 179 0.39 9.78 6.28
C PRO A 179 -0.16 10.24 7.64
N GLY A 180 -1.08 9.46 8.23
CA GLY A 180 -1.68 9.82 9.52
C GLY A 180 -0.65 10.04 10.64
N ARG A 181 0.38 9.18 10.72
CA ARG A 181 1.40 9.29 11.77
C ARG A 181 2.39 10.44 11.55
N ILE A 182 2.78 10.69 10.30
CA ILE A 182 3.61 11.85 9.96
C ILE A 182 2.87 13.13 10.32
N LYS A 183 1.59 13.23 9.94
CA LYS A 183 0.71 14.36 10.27
C LYS A 183 0.58 14.56 11.78
N ASP A 184 0.44 13.49 12.57
CA ASP A 184 0.42 13.58 14.03
C ASP A 184 1.71 14.21 14.59
N HIS A 185 2.87 13.78 14.09
CA HIS A 185 4.16 14.33 14.52
C HIS A 185 4.33 15.81 14.18
N LEU A 186 3.91 16.22 12.98
CA LEU A 186 3.89 17.62 12.54
C LEU A 186 2.99 18.48 13.44
N LYS A 187 1.75 18.01 13.69
CA LYS A 187 0.81 18.73 14.56
C LYS A 187 1.28 18.87 16.00
N GLN A 188 2.04 17.89 16.50
CA GLN A 188 2.62 17.92 17.84
C GLN A 188 3.93 18.74 17.91
N GLY A 189 4.43 19.26 16.78
CA GLY A 189 5.72 19.97 16.73
C GLY A 189 6.93 19.09 17.02
N THR A 190 6.78 17.77 16.89
CA THR A 190 7.87 16.79 17.14
C THR A 190 8.66 16.43 15.89
N LEU A 191 8.14 16.79 14.72
CA LEU A 191 8.79 16.68 13.43
C LEU A 191 8.85 18.07 12.81
N ASP A 192 10.04 18.46 12.37
CA ASP A 192 10.28 19.62 11.51
C ASP A 192 10.79 19.12 10.16
N LEU A 193 10.20 19.61 9.08
CA LEU A 193 10.54 19.25 7.70
C LEU A 193 11.30 20.35 6.96
N GLY A 194 11.73 21.42 7.62
CA GLY A 194 12.45 22.52 6.98
C GLY A 194 13.76 22.13 6.27
N LYS A 195 14.39 21.02 6.68
CA LYS A 195 15.60 20.47 6.04
C LYS A 195 15.29 19.39 5.00
N CYS A 196 14.02 19.08 4.77
CA CYS A 196 13.61 18.05 3.83
C CYS A 196 13.74 18.55 2.39
N LYS A 197 14.75 18.06 1.67
CA LYS A 197 15.04 18.46 0.27
C LYS A 197 14.63 17.41 -0.74
N MET A 198 14.12 16.27 -0.27
CA MET A 198 13.58 15.20 -1.09
C MET A 198 12.30 14.66 -0.47
N VAL A 199 11.27 14.42 -1.29
CA VAL A 199 10.04 13.73 -0.85
C VAL A 199 9.69 12.60 -1.81
N VAL A 200 9.22 11.48 -1.27
CA VAL A 200 8.70 10.35 -2.02
C VAL A 200 7.29 10.05 -1.56
N LEU A 201 6.38 9.83 -2.52
CA LEU A 201 5.12 9.16 -2.28
C LEU A 201 5.11 7.84 -3.04
N ASP A 202 5.12 6.72 -2.31
CA ASP A 202 5.04 5.38 -2.90
C ASP A 202 3.62 4.83 -2.79
N GLU A 203 3.13 4.21 -3.85
CA GLU A 203 1.75 3.72 -4.00
C GLU A 203 0.70 4.83 -3.77
N VAL A 204 0.81 5.93 -4.53
CA VAL A 204 -0.08 7.11 -4.45
C VAL A 204 -1.55 6.75 -4.67
N ASP A 205 -1.81 5.85 -5.62
CA ASP A 205 -3.13 5.26 -5.86
C ASP A 205 -3.73 4.63 -4.60
N ARG A 206 -2.94 3.84 -3.87
CA ARG A 206 -3.42 3.26 -2.61
C ARG A 206 -3.64 4.29 -1.52
N MET A 207 -2.82 5.34 -1.45
CA MET A 207 -3.08 6.43 -0.51
C MET A 207 -4.43 7.10 -0.79
N LEU A 208 -4.79 7.26 -2.07
CA LEU A 208 -6.07 7.79 -2.48
C LEU A 208 -7.23 6.85 -2.09
N ASP A 209 -7.12 5.56 -2.39
CA ASP A 209 -8.13 4.55 -2.06
C ASP A 209 -8.39 4.46 -0.55
N MET A 210 -7.34 4.67 0.26
CA MET A 210 -7.42 4.70 1.72
C MET A 210 -7.93 6.03 2.29
N GLY A 211 -8.19 7.02 1.43
CA GLY A 211 -8.69 8.34 1.84
C GLY A 211 -7.62 9.24 2.46
N PHE A 212 -6.33 8.94 2.29
CA PHE A 212 -5.23 9.73 2.86
C PHE A 212 -4.88 10.99 2.07
N ILE A 213 -5.57 11.27 0.96
CA ILE A 213 -5.23 12.40 0.07
C ILE A 213 -5.11 13.75 0.80
N ASN A 214 -6.00 14.01 1.77
CA ASN A 214 -5.97 15.26 2.54
C ASN A 214 -4.82 15.29 3.55
N ASP A 215 -4.45 14.14 4.12
CA ASP A 215 -3.31 14.04 5.02
C ASP A 215 -1.99 14.23 4.25
N VAL A 216 -1.91 13.64 3.06
CA VAL A 216 -0.77 13.79 2.14
C VAL A 216 -0.60 15.24 1.72
N ARG A 217 -1.66 15.92 1.27
CA ARG A 217 -1.62 17.35 0.91
C ARG A 217 -1.10 18.19 2.07
N PHE A 218 -1.66 18.00 3.27
CA PHE A 218 -1.21 18.70 4.47
C PHE A 218 0.28 18.50 4.75
N ILE A 219 0.79 17.27 4.61
CA ILE A 219 2.23 16.99 4.81
C ILE A 219 3.06 17.71 3.74
N LEU A 220 2.65 17.64 2.48
CA LEU A 220 3.37 18.26 1.37
C LEU A 220 3.41 19.79 1.47
N ASP A 221 2.33 20.41 1.98
CA ASP A 221 2.26 21.86 2.22
C ASP A 221 3.24 22.33 3.31
N THR A 222 3.74 21.43 4.18
CA THR A 222 4.74 21.76 5.21
C THR A 222 6.18 21.62 4.72
N LEU A 223 6.40 21.11 3.51
CA LEU A 223 7.74 20.94 2.94
C LEU A 223 8.25 22.26 2.32
N PRO A 224 9.59 22.45 2.25
CA PRO A 224 10.18 23.54 1.49
C PRO A 224 9.73 23.54 0.02
N GLU A 225 9.54 24.72 -0.56
CA GLU A 225 9.22 24.87 -1.99
C GLU A 225 10.31 24.29 -2.88
N GLN A 226 11.59 24.64 -2.61
CA GLN A 226 12.73 24.08 -3.32
C GLN A 226 13.11 22.71 -2.74
N ARG A 227 12.63 21.67 -3.39
CA ARG A 227 12.89 20.26 -3.10
C ARG A 227 12.78 19.43 -4.39
N GLN A 228 13.28 18.21 -4.34
CA GLN A 228 13.05 17.18 -5.36
C GLN A 228 11.92 16.24 -4.92
N SER A 229 11.07 15.83 -5.84
CA SER A 229 9.88 15.03 -5.56
C SER A 229 9.81 13.77 -6.43
N PHE A 230 9.45 12.66 -5.80
CA PHE A 230 9.28 11.37 -6.45
C PHE A 230 7.86 10.85 -6.20
N PHE A 231 7.10 10.56 -7.25
CA PHE A 231 5.75 10.02 -7.16
C PHE A 231 5.71 8.66 -7.86
N PHE A 232 5.39 7.61 -7.10
CA PHE A 232 5.32 6.23 -7.62
C PHE A 232 3.91 5.67 -7.47
N SER A 233 3.32 5.21 -8.57
CA SER A 233 1.95 4.68 -8.61
C SER A 233 1.84 3.51 -9.58
N ALA A 234 0.84 2.64 -9.43
CA ALA A 234 0.50 1.65 -10.46
C ALA A 234 -0.57 2.17 -11.42
N THR A 235 -1.27 3.25 -11.05
CA THR A 235 -2.32 3.88 -11.86
C THR A 235 -2.16 5.40 -11.90
N MET A 236 -2.75 6.03 -12.91
CA MET A 236 -2.71 7.47 -13.11
C MET A 236 -4.11 8.06 -13.29
N SER A 237 -4.87 8.09 -12.20
CA SER A 237 -6.20 8.72 -12.20
C SER A 237 -6.11 10.24 -12.32
N PRO A 238 -7.17 10.94 -12.75
CA PRO A 238 -7.19 12.41 -12.79
C PRO A 238 -6.87 13.07 -11.44
N GLU A 239 -7.24 12.43 -10.33
CA GLU A 239 -6.95 12.95 -8.99
C GLU A 239 -5.47 12.81 -8.62
N ILE A 240 -4.83 11.69 -8.98
CA ILE A 240 -3.37 11.48 -8.81
C ILE A 240 -2.61 12.49 -9.67
N ASN A 241 -3.01 12.67 -10.94
CA ASN A 241 -2.43 13.67 -11.84
C ASN A 241 -2.49 15.08 -11.25
N ARG A 242 -3.63 15.48 -10.69
CA ARG A 242 -3.77 16.79 -10.03
C ARG A 242 -2.84 16.91 -8.83
N LEU A 243 -2.70 15.86 -8.02
CA LEU A 243 -1.78 15.86 -6.89
C LEU A 243 -0.33 16.07 -7.36
N ILE A 244 0.11 15.30 -8.36
CA ILE A 244 1.46 15.41 -8.93
C ILE A 244 1.70 16.83 -9.45
N GLN A 245 0.82 17.35 -10.31
CA GLN A 245 0.96 18.70 -10.88
C GLN A 245 1.00 19.81 -9.82
N THR A 246 0.34 19.61 -8.67
CA THR A 246 0.35 20.60 -7.59
C THR A 246 1.68 20.63 -6.83
N PHE A 247 2.36 19.49 -6.71
CA PHE A 247 3.49 19.31 -5.79
C PHE A 247 4.82 18.98 -6.47
N THR A 248 4.88 19.09 -7.80
CA THR A 248 6.09 18.90 -8.61
C THR A 248 6.32 20.06 -9.55
N VAL A 249 7.56 20.22 -10.01
CA VAL A 249 7.96 21.23 -10.99
C VAL A 249 8.55 20.51 -12.21
N ASN A 250 7.86 20.59 -13.35
CA ASN A 250 8.25 19.95 -14.61
C ASN A 250 8.70 18.48 -14.44
N PRO A 251 7.88 17.61 -13.85
CA PRO A 251 8.28 16.24 -13.58
C PRO A 251 8.52 15.46 -14.87
N VAL A 252 9.52 14.57 -14.85
CA VAL A 252 9.72 13.59 -15.91
C VAL A 252 8.93 12.33 -15.58
N THR A 253 8.00 11.97 -16.46
CA THR A 253 7.18 10.76 -16.31
C THR A 253 7.82 9.57 -17.01
N VAL A 254 8.04 8.50 -16.25
CA VAL A 254 8.47 7.19 -16.75
C VAL A 254 7.31 6.21 -16.55
N ASP A 255 6.74 5.74 -17.66
CA ASP A 255 5.72 4.71 -17.66
C ASP A 255 6.27 3.42 -18.25
N VAL A 256 6.29 2.38 -17.44
CA VAL A 256 6.78 1.03 -17.79
C VAL A 256 5.75 -0.04 -17.41
N LYS A 257 4.48 0.36 -17.32
CA LYS A 257 3.41 -0.56 -16.95
C LYS A 257 3.12 -1.54 -18.09
N ALA A 258 3.61 -2.77 -17.95
CA ALA A 258 3.33 -3.88 -18.88
C ALA A 258 1.97 -4.54 -18.63
N GLY A 259 0.87 -3.80 -18.81
CA GLY A 259 -0.50 -4.29 -18.57
C GLY A 259 -0.88 -4.38 -17.09
N ASP A 260 -2.10 -4.87 -16.81
CA ASP A 260 -2.57 -5.03 -15.44
C ASP A 260 -2.10 -6.38 -14.87
N THR A 261 -1.65 -6.41 -13.60
CA THR A 261 -1.18 -7.67 -12.97
C THR A 261 -2.27 -8.76 -12.95
N SER A 262 -3.55 -8.37 -13.04
CA SER A 262 -4.68 -9.28 -13.18
C SER A 262 -4.69 -10.08 -14.49
N ASP A 263 -3.93 -9.67 -15.51
CA ASP A 263 -3.81 -10.40 -16.78
C ASP A 263 -2.99 -11.70 -16.61
N ASN A 264 -2.06 -11.74 -15.66
CA ASN A 264 -1.26 -12.92 -15.32
C ASN A 264 -2.00 -13.90 -14.38
N VAL A 265 -3.27 -13.62 -14.07
CA VAL A 265 -4.03 -14.38 -13.07
C VAL A 265 -5.18 -15.07 -13.76
N HIS A 266 -5.23 -16.41 -13.66
CA HIS A 266 -6.37 -17.21 -14.04
C HIS A 266 -7.44 -17.05 -12.96
N GLN A 267 -8.63 -16.66 -13.36
CA GLN A 267 -9.72 -16.25 -12.47
C GLN A 267 -10.90 -17.18 -12.69
N ASP A 268 -11.41 -17.76 -11.61
CA ASP A 268 -12.59 -18.61 -11.64
C ASP A 268 -13.45 -18.46 -10.37
N ILE A 269 -14.67 -18.99 -10.42
CA ILE A 269 -15.65 -18.96 -9.33
C ILE A 269 -15.83 -20.33 -8.71
N ILE A 270 -16.12 -20.34 -7.40
CA ILE A 270 -16.53 -21.54 -6.67
C ILE A 270 -17.95 -21.30 -6.15
N PRO A 271 -18.98 -21.87 -6.80
CA PRO A 271 -20.35 -21.78 -6.31
C PRO A 271 -20.50 -22.56 -4.99
N TYR A 272 -21.32 -22.06 -4.07
CA TYR A 272 -21.69 -22.77 -2.84
C TYR A 272 -23.14 -22.47 -2.44
N GLU A 273 -23.80 -23.42 -1.78
CA GLU A 273 -25.17 -23.25 -1.26
C GLU A 273 -25.19 -22.95 0.24
N THR A 274 -24.30 -23.59 1.00
CA THR A 274 -24.27 -23.46 2.47
C THR A 274 -22.92 -23.00 3.01
N LYS A 275 -22.92 -22.45 4.24
CA LYS A 275 -21.68 -22.03 4.90
C LYS A 275 -20.73 -23.18 5.20
N GLN A 276 -21.28 -24.37 5.48
CA GLN A 276 -20.49 -25.56 5.78
C GLN A 276 -19.82 -26.08 4.51
N GLU A 277 -20.61 -26.26 3.45
CA GLU A 277 -20.10 -26.64 2.12
C GLU A 277 -19.00 -25.69 1.65
N ARG A 278 -19.17 -24.37 1.82
CA ARG A 278 -18.14 -23.39 1.48
C ARG A 278 -16.81 -23.61 2.24
N LEU A 279 -16.86 -24.02 3.50
CA LEU A 279 -15.65 -24.35 4.27
C LEU A 279 -15.00 -25.64 3.80
N ASP A 280 -15.81 -26.63 3.41
CA ASP A 280 -15.33 -27.92 2.95
C ASP A 280 -14.71 -27.81 1.54
N LEU A 281 -15.33 -27.05 0.63
CA LEU A 281 -14.74 -26.68 -0.66
C LEU A 281 -13.43 -25.91 -0.51
N LEU A 282 -13.32 -25.04 0.51
CA LEU A 282 -12.05 -24.36 0.80
C LEU A 282 -10.99 -25.35 1.29
N HIS A 283 -11.35 -26.32 2.14
CA HIS A 283 -10.43 -27.37 2.57
C HIS A 283 -9.94 -28.19 1.37
N ASP A 284 -10.84 -28.67 0.53
CA ASP A 284 -10.53 -29.47 -0.65
C ASP A 284 -9.65 -28.71 -1.65
N LEU A 285 -9.84 -27.40 -1.77
CA LEU A 285 -8.95 -26.54 -2.54
C LEU A 285 -7.55 -26.50 -1.93
N LEU A 286 -7.43 -26.28 -0.62
CA LEU A 286 -6.15 -26.04 0.06
C LEU A 286 -5.27 -27.29 0.18
N ILE A 287 -5.81 -28.49 -0.01
CA ILE A 287 -5.03 -29.75 0.02
C ILE A 287 -4.47 -30.17 -1.34
N LYS A 288 -4.79 -29.45 -2.43
CA LYS A 288 -4.26 -29.77 -3.76
C LYS A 288 -2.77 -29.47 -3.85
N ASP A 289 -2.01 -30.33 -4.53
CA ASP A 289 -0.54 -30.26 -4.61
C ASP A 289 0.01 -28.98 -5.27
N ASP A 290 -0.77 -28.35 -6.15
CA ASP A 290 -0.43 -27.10 -6.84
C ASP A 290 -0.66 -25.86 -5.97
N VAL A 291 -1.39 -25.99 -4.87
CA VAL A 291 -1.69 -24.89 -3.94
C VAL A 291 -0.58 -24.75 -2.89
N LYS A 292 0.42 -23.89 -3.19
CA LYS A 292 1.61 -23.74 -2.34
C LYS A 292 1.49 -22.63 -1.31
N LYS A 293 1.32 -21.38 -1.77
CA LYS A 293 1.20 -20.21 -0.90
C LYS A 293 -0.07 -19.44 -1.27
N THR A 294 -0.93 -19.25 -0.27
CA THR A 294 -2.32 -18.84 -0.47
C THR A 294 -2.68 -17.64 0.39
N LEU A 295 -3.26 -16.61 -0.23
CA LEU A 295 -3.84 -15.46 0.45
C LEU A 295 -5.36 -15.52 0.36
N ILE A 296 -6.03 -15.64 1.51
CA ILE A 296 -7.48 -15.76 1.62
C ILE A 296 -8.05 -14.43 2.13
N PHE A 297 -8.95 -13.82 1.36
CA PHE A 297 -9.61 -12.57 1.72
C PHE A 297 -10.94 -12.80 2.43
N GLY A 298 -11.05 -12.27 3.65
CA GLY A 298 -12.29 -12.19 4.41
C GLY A 298 -12.74 -10.75 4.59
N GLU A 299 -14.05 -10.54 4.79
CA GLU A 299 -14.64 -9.20 4.90
C GLU A 299 -14.32 -8.54 6.25
N THR A 300 -14.49 -9.27 7.34
CA THR A 300 -14.40 -8.71 8.70
C THR A 300 -13.22 -9.27 9.48
N LYS A 301 -12.70 -8.47 10.43
CA LYS A 301 -11.61 -8.91 11.33
C LYS A 301 -12.00 -10.16 12.13
N TYR A 302 -13.25 -10.25 12.58
CA TYR A 302 -13.74 -11.41 13.35
C TYR A 302 -13.94 -12.64 12.46
N GLY A 303 -14.45 -12.46 11.24
CA GLY A 303 -14.57 -13.54 10.25
C GLY A 303 -13.21 -14.10 9.85
N THR A 304 -12.24 -13.22 9.60
CA THR A 304 -10.84 -13.56 9.30
C THR A 304 -10.21 -14.37 10.44
N GLU A 305 -10.38 -13.94 11.69
CA GLU A 305 -9.84 -14.66 12.86
C GLU A 305 -10.50 -16.04 13.03
N ARG A 306 -11.83 -16.10 12.90
CA ARG A 306 -12.59 -17.35 13.00
C ARG A 306 -12.19 -18.35 11.92
N LEU A 307 -12.06 -17.90 10.67
CA LEU A 307 -11.64 -18.74 9.56
C LEU A 307 -10.22 -19.26 9.75
N GLY A 308 -9.30 -18.39 10.20
CA GLY A 308 -7.93 -18.81 10.52
C GLY A 308 -7.90 -19.90 11.60
N GLN A 309 -8.70 -19.76 12.66
CA GLN A 309 -8.78 -20.78 13.72
C GLN A 309 -9.41 -22.10 13.26
N GLU A 310 -10.44 -22.03 12.41
CA GLU A 310 -11.07 -23.21 11.79
C GLU A 310 -10.05 -23.98 10.95
N LEU A 311 -9.35 -23.30 10.04
CA LEU A 311 -8.32 -23.90 9.19
C LEU A 311 -7.17 -24.49 10.02
N LYS A 312 -6.77 -23.81 11.09
CA LYS A 312 -5.75 -24.33 12.01
C LYS A 312 -6.20 -25.60 12.72
N THR A 313 -7.47 -25.69 13.11
CA THR A 313 -8.07 -26.90 13.71
C THR A 313 -8.10 -28.06 12.70
N ARG A 314 -8.28 -27.75 11.41
CA ARG A 314 -8.17 -28.71 10.30
C ARG A 314 -6.73 -29.10 9.92
N GLY A 315 -5.73 -28.60 10.66
CA GLY A 315 -4.32 -28.98 10.49
C GLY A 315 -3.51 -28.10 9.52
N PHE A 316 -4.09 -27.02 8.98
CA PHE A 316 -3.36 -26.13 8.08
C PHE A 316 -2.36 -25.23 8.81
N SER A 317 -1.21 -24.97 8.18
CA SER A 317 -0.29 -23.92 8.62
C SER A 317 -0.77 -22.54 8.17
N VAL A 318 -1.56 -21.90 9.03
CA VAL A 318 -2.30 -20.67 8.74
C VAL A 318 -2.11 -19.60 9.82
N ASP A 319 -2.01 -18.34 9.39
CA ASP A 319 -2.11 -17.16 10.24
C ASP A 319 -3.21 -16.21 9.74
N SER A 320 -3.64 -15.29 10.60
CA SER A 320 -4.62 -14.24 10.28
C SER A 320 -4.04 -12.83 10.40
N LEU A 321 -4.41 -11.94 9.48
CA LEU A 321 -3.94 -10.55 9.42
C LEU A 321 -5.10 -9.57 9.25
N HIS A 322 -5.37 -8.80 10.31
CA HIS A 322 -6.45 -7.80 10.32
C HIS A 322 -6.12 -6.60 11.22
N GLY A 323 -6.92 -5.54 11.17
CA GLY A 323 -6.69 -4.29 11.93
C GLY A 323 -6.72 -4.45 13.46
N GLY A 324 -7.32 -5.53 13.99
CA GLY A 324 -7.30 -5.85 15.41
C GLY A 324 -6.00 -6.47 15.96
N LYS A 325 -5.05 -6.87 15.09
CA LYS A 325 -3.75 -7.41 15.54
C LYS A 325 -2.83 -6.24 15.93
N SER A 326 -2.06 -6.41 16.99
CA SER A 326 -0.98 -5.48 17.35
C SER A 326 0.10 -5.42 16.27
N GLN A 327 0.88 -4.34 16.20
CA GLN A 327 1.91 -4.20 15.16
C GLN A 327 2.96 -5.33 15.23
N SER A 328 3.32 -5.78 16.43
CA SER A 328 4.24 -6.91 16.61
C SER A 328 3.66 -8.22 16.10
N GLN A 329 2.37 -8.48 16.33
CA GLN A 329 1.68 -9.65 15.77
C GLN A 329 1.61 -9.58 14.25
N ARG A 330 1.26 -8.42 13.68
CA ARG A 330 1.23 -8.21 12.21
C ARG A 330 2.59 -8.50 11.59
N GLN A 331 3.65 -7.96 12.19
CA GLN A 331 5.02 -8.19 11.72
C GLN A 331 5.38 -9.68 11.76
N ARG A 332 5.13 -10.36 12.89
CA ARG A 332 5.40 -11.80 13.03
C ARG A 332 4.63 -12.63 12.00
N THR A 333 3.35 -12.37 11.82
CA THR A 333 2.51 -13.05 10.80
C THR A 333 3.07 -12.84 9.40
N MET A 334 3.47 -11.61 9.05
CA MET A 334 4.06 -11.32 7.75
C MET A 334 5.42 -12.01 7.56
N ASP A 335 6.25 -12.08 8.60
CA ASP A 335 7.54 -12.74 8.53
C ASP A 335 7.41 -14.25 8.40
N ASN A 336 6.48 -14.87 9.15
CA ASN A 336 6.14 -16.28 9.01
C ASN A 336 5.68 -16.61 7.58
N PHE A 337 4.80 -15.79 7.02
CA PHE A 337 4.25 -16.00 5.69
C PHE A 337 5.30 -15.78 4.58
N ARG A 338 6.17 -14.79 4.73
CA ARG A 338 7.31 -14.57 3.80
C ARG A 338 8.29 -15.74 3.83
N GLN A 339 8.62 -16.25 5.01
CA GLN A 339 9.59 -17.33 5.20
C GLN A 339 9.03 -18.73 4.90
N GLY A 340 7.72 -18.85 4.65
CA GLY A 340 7.07 -20.14 4.44
C GLY A 340 6.84 -20.95 5.71
N ALA A 341 6.98 -20.33 6.89
CA ALA A 341 6.57 -20.95 8.15
C ALA A 341 5.04 -21.12 8.21
N THR A 342 4.32 -20.17 7.63
CA THR A 342 2.90 -20.30 7.28
C THR A 342 2.72 -20.18 5.78
N ASN A 343 1.90 -21.07 5.22
CA ASN A 343 1.65 -21.13 3.77
C ASN A 343 0.29 -20.52 3.41
N ILE A 344 -0.59 -20.35 4.40
CA ILE A 344 -1.90 -19.74 4.23
C ILE A 344 -1.98 -18.50 5.10
N LEU A 345 -2.42 -17.39 4.51
CA LEU A 345 -2.69 -16.14 5.21
C LEU A 345 -4.13 -15.74 4.99
N VAL A 346 -4.92 -15.64 6.07
CA VAL A 346 -6.28 -15.09 6.01
C VAL A 346 -6.24 -13.61 6.36
N ALA A 347 -6.72 -12.72 5.49
CA ALA A 347 -6.61 -11.28 5.72
C ALA A 347 -7.85 -10.49 5.29
N THR A 348 -8.06 -9.34 5.93
CA THR A 348 -9.02 -8.32 5.44
C THR A 348 -8.35 -7.43 4.39
N ASP A 349 -9.11 -6.83 3.47
CA ASP A 349 -8.61 -5.92 2.43
C ASP A 349 -7.59 -4.90 2.95
N VAL A 350 -7.99 -4.14 3.96
CA VAL A 350 -7.17 -3.07 4.56
C VAL A 350 -5.83 -3.62 5.07
N ALA A 351 -5.84 -4.84 5.60
CA ALA A 351 -4.67 -5.45 6.20
C ALA A 351 -3.75 -6.11 5.17
N ALA A 352 -4.31 -6.54 4.04
CA ALA A 352 -3.60 -7.16 2.94
C ALA A 352 -3.04 -6.14 1.92
N ARG A 353 -3.52 -4.89 1.93
CA ARG A 353 -2.87 -3.79 1.20
C ARG A 353 -1.43 -3.63 1.69
N GLY A 354 -0.47 -3.65 0.78
CA GLY A 354 0.96 -3.62 1.11
C GLY A 354 1.58 -4.98 1.48
N ILE A 355 0.84 -6.10 1.34
CA ILE A 355 1.49 -7.41 1.30
C ILE A 355 2.36 -7.45 0.03
N ASP A 356 3.67 -7.43 0.23
CA ASP A 356 4.65 -7.65 -0.81
C ASP A 356 5.34 -8.99 -0.60
N VAL A 357 4.73 -10.01 -1.21
CA VAL A 357 5.17 -11.41 -1.24
C VAL A 357 5.05 -11.82 -2.71
N ILE A 358 6.16 -12.29 -3.29
CA ILE A 358 6.27 -12.50 -4.75
C ILE A 358 5.75 -13.89 -5.14
N ASP A 359 5.83 -14.86 -4.22
CA ASP A 359 5.56 -16.28 -4.45
C ASP A 359 4.14 -16.71 -4.04
N ILE A 360 3.17 -15.78 -4.02
CA ILE A 360 1.75 -16.14 -3.82
C ILE A 360 1.23 -16.80 -5.10
N THR A 361 0.94 -18.08 -5.01
CA THR A 361 0.38 -18.88 -6.12
C THR A 361 -1.13 -18.69 -6.25
N HIS A 362 -1.83 -18.56 -5.11
CA HIS A 362 -3.28 -18.59 -5.05
C HIS A 362 -3.83 -17.42 -4.23
N VAL A 363 -4.83 -16.75 -4.77
CA VAL A 363 -5.67 -15.78 -4.07
C VAL A 363 -7.08 -16.37 -3.97
N VAL A 364 -7.63 -16.40 -2.76
CA VAL A 364 -9.00 -16.88 -2.54
C VAL A 364 -9.83 -15.73 -2.02
N ASN A 365 -10.83 -15.30 -2.78
CA ASN A 365 -11.86 -14.41 -2.28
C ASN A 365 -12.89 -15.27 -1.55
N PHE A 366 -12.66 -15.49 -0.25
CA PHE A 366 -13.63 -16.20 0.57
C PHE A 366 -14.91 -15.36 0.62
N ASP A 367 -14.82 -14.11 1.08
CA ASP A 367 -15.93 -13.15 0.98
C ASP A 367 -15.82 -12.31 -0.29
N LEU A 368 -16.96 -12.05 -0.96
CA LEU A 368 -16.98 -11.23 -2.18
C LEU A 368 -16.50 -9.80 -1.90
N PRO A 369 -15.67 -9.22 -2.79
CA PRO A 369 -15.18 -7.84 -2.65
C PRO A 369 -16.33 -6.82 -2.71
N HIS A 370 -16.10 -5.64 -2.13
CA HIS A 370 -17.10 -4.57 -2.12
C HIS A 370 -17.20 -3.84 -3.45
N THR A 371 -16.08 -3.71 -4.16
CA THR A 371 -15.98 -3.08 -5.48
C THR A 371 -15.13 -3.92 -6.43
N TYR A 372 -15.25 -3.67 -7.73
CA TYR A 372 -14.39 -4.33 -8.72
C TYR A 372 -12.92 -3.90 -8.62
N ASP A 373 -12.65 -2.70 -8.13
CA ASP A 373 -11.28 -2.23 -7.88
C ASP A 373 -10.64 -3.01 -6.72
N ASP A 374 -11.39 -3.27 -5.65
CA ASP A 374 -10.95 -4.15 -4.57
C ASP A 374 -10.65 -5.55 -5.11
N TYR A 375 -11.53 -6.11 -5.96
CA TYR A 375 -11.29 -7.40 -6.62
C TYR A 375 -9.94 -7.42 -7.36
N THR A 376 -9.70 -6.44 -8.23
CA THR A 376 -8.47 -6.33 -9.03
C THR A 376 -7.22 -6.24 -8.14
N HIS A 377 -7.31 -5.49 -7.04
CA HIS A 377 -6.23 -5.38 -6.05
C HIS A 377 -5.97 -6.66 -5.24
N ARG A 378 -7.01 -7.45 -4.97
CA ARG A 378 -6.88 -8.75 -4.31
C ARG A 378 -6.17 -9.74 -5.20
N ILE A 379 -6.63 -9.90 -6.44
CA ILE A 379 -6.08 -10.91 -7.36
C ILE A 379 -4.66 -10.57 -7.82
N GLY A 380 -4.31 -9.29 -7.93
CA GLY A 380 -2.94 -8.84 -8.23
C GLY A 380 -1.90 -9.13 -7.12
N ARG A 381 -2.29 -9.83 -6.06
CA ARG A 381 -1.36 -10.43 -5.08
C ARG A 381 -0.73 -11.72 -5.60
N ALA A 382 -1.40 -12.42 -6.51
CA ALA A 382 -0.82 -13.50 -7.29
C ALA A 382 -0.35 -12.99 -8.66
N GLY A 383 0.31 -13.85 -9.46
CA GLY A 383 0.68 -13.52 -10.83
C GLY A 383 1.83 -12.52 -10.97
N ARG A 384 2.72 -12.44 -9.96
CA ARG A 384 3.80 -11.46 -9.89
C ARG A 384 5.09 -11.97 -10.54
N ALA A 385 5.91 -11.03 -11.01
CA ALA A 385 7.21 -11.31 -11.64
C ALA A 385 7.15 -12.31 -12.81
N GLY A 386 6.10 -12.21 -13.64
CA GLY A 386 5.91 -13.06 -14.82
C GLY A 386 5.34 -14.45 -14.53
N ASN A 387 5.12 -14.83 -13.26
CA ASN A 387 4.46 -16.10 -12.93
C ASN A 387 2.96 -16.04 -13.21
N ILE A 388 2.35 -17.19 -13.52
CA ILE A 388 0.90 -17.34 -13.56
C ILE A 388 0.38 -17.51 -12.13
N GLY A 389 -0.66 -16.76 -11.78
CA GLY A 389 -1.38 -16.88 -10.51
C GLY A 389 -2.79 -17.44 -10.71
N HIS A 390 -3.40 -17.91 -9.62
CA HIS A 390 -4.80 -18.34 -9.62
C HIS A 390 -5.60 -17.51 -8.63
N ALA A 391 -6.78 -17.06 -9.04
CA ALA A 391 -7.75 -16.37 -8.20
C ALA A 391 -9.09 -17.10 -8.20
N LEU A 392 -9.52 -17.54 -7.03
CA LEU A 392 -10.76 -18.30 -6.86
C LEU A 392 -11.73 -17.51 -5.99
N THR A 393 -12.94 -17.28 -6.50
CA THR A 393 -13.94 -16.45 -5.83
C THR A 393 -15.16 -17.25 -5.43
N PHE A 394 -15.43 -17.34 -4.12
CA PHE A 394 -16.61 -18.02 -3.63
C PHE A 394 -17.88 -17.18 -3.87
N VAL A 395 -18.84 -17.74 -4.60
CA VAL A 395 -20.09 -17.07 -4.98
C VAL A 395 -21.28 -17.90 -4.47
N PRO A 396 -22.24 -17.32 -3.73
CA PRO A 396 -23.42 -18.06 -3.33
C PRO A 396 -24.31 -18.36 -4.55
N THR A 397 -24.83 -19.58 -4.67
CA THR A 397 -25.72 -19.98 -5.78
C THR A 397 -27.10 -19.34 -5.70
N ARG A 398 -27.49 -18.89 -4.50
CA ARG A 398 -28.73 -18.15 -4.23
C ARG A 398 -28.40 -16.79 -3.63
N PRO A 399 -29.05 -15.71 -4.09
CA PRO A 399 -28.74 -14.35 -3.68
C PRO A 399 -29.05 -14.05 -2.20
#